data_AF-X0KI83-F1
#
_entry.id   AF-X0KI83-F1
#
_cell.length_a   1.000
_cell.length_b   1.000
_cell.length_c   1.000
_cell.angle_alpha   90.00
_cell.angle_beta   90.00
_cell.angle_gamma   90.00
#
_symmetry.space_group_name_H-M   'P 1'
#
loop_
_entity.id
_entity.type
_entity.pdbx_description
1 polymer ?
#
loop_
_entity_poly.entity_id
_entity_poly.type
_entity_poly.pdbx_seq_one_letter_code
_entity_poly.pdbx_strand_id
1 'polypeptide(L)'
;MSTSALSKRSCDRCHAIKERCRRPRATESCERCFRLGHVCRNQRPAKKPGRRPQLQSPTPRSDSSSETMPLELDTWSEWQGFSSDESGLVRQMVLSEDCLASFTIGPSFADPQRRVIVSSCFTSAPIVKDSMVAVAASWLGDSRHIATTYCRASSAMSILRSLEIRDTNDVADCLVLGAMLLTFAFKLRPGDAFPIARRTLSLVKPRYDTLQQDDPERQVFLSCLVTTELLDCLLQCQVPTLRFRPISLPGHVDRFVGLCTHLLPLLYDLCEINQAFSHAEHDDMEGIYATLDHLERKFADWQSEMEPGFLTSFTGGEIAHMLCQVQVFRQMAFLIIHRMRYPFNVNDGPAQVMSRTILDNLQLTQAMTQKAVRCVGLAFVVACFELQGPAAREHWLPKCNTLVGYSVDHRKRLENIVKSLWAARDGGGCIYSFNLTQAIRPTS
;
A
#
# COMPACT_ATOMS: atom_id res chain seq x y z
N MET A 1 8.12 -49.99 33.98
CA MET A 1 9.00 -49.56 35.09
C MET A 1 9.24 -48.07 34.95
N SER A 2 8.71 -47.28 35.88
CA SER A 2 8.59 -45.83 35.80
C SER A 2 9.91 -45.13 36.15
N THR A 3 10.56 -44.47 35.18
CA THR A 3 11.68 -43.56 35.46
C THR A 3 11.17 -42.13 35.59
N SER A 4 11.04 -41.65 36.83
CA SER A 4 10.74 -40.26 37.15
C SER A 4 11.85 -39.34 36.62
N ALA A 5 11.57 -38.57 35.57
CA ALA A 5 12.45 -37.51 35.10
C ALA A 5 12.43 -36.35 36.10
N LEU A 6 13.30 -36.41 37.10
CA LEU A 6 13.63 -35.27 37.96
C LEU A 6 14.09 -34.11 37.06
N SER A 7 13.23 -33.10 36.91
CA SER A 7 13.57 -31.80 36.33
C SER A 7 14.70 -31.18 37.18
N LYS A 8 15.95 -31.36 36.73
CA LYS A 8 17.12 -30.90 37.47
C LYS A 8 17.30 -29.39 37.28
N ARG A 9 17.05 -28.65 38.36
CA ARG A 9 17.30 -27.21 38.50
C ARG A 9 18.69 -26.81 37.99
N SER A 10 18.81 -25.63 37.40
CA SER A 10 20.10 -25.02 37.05
C SER A 10 20.97 -24.81 38.30
N CYS A 11 22.29 -24.91 38.13
CA CYS A 11 23.24 -24.65 39.23
C CYS A 11 23.27 -23.17 39.61
N ASP A 12 23.77 -22.88 40.81
CA ASP A 12 23.73 -21.53 41.40
C ASP A 12 24.45 -20.51 40.50
N ARG A 13 25.60 -20.88 39.91
CA ARG A 13 26.36 -20.02 38.98
C ARG A 13 25.64 -19.78 37.66
N CYS A 14 25.22 -20.85 36.97
CA CYS A 14 24.50 -20.68 35.70
C CYS A 14 23.24 -19.84 35.89
N HIS A 15 22.54 -20.00 37.00
CA HIS A 15 21.41 -19.14 37.29
C HIS A 15 21.82 -17.70 37.59
N ALA A 16 22.90 -17.44 38.35
CA ALA A 16 23.32 -16.07 38.68
C ALA A 16 23.58 -15.23 37.42
N ILE A 17 24.15 -15.85 36.39
CA ILE A 17 24.46 -15.20 35.10
C ILE A 17 23.38 -15.40 34.04
N LYS A 18 22.22 -15.97 34.40
CA LYS A 18 21.07 -16.27 33.51
C LYS A 18 21.43 -17.10 32.26
N GLU A 19 22.35 -18.05 32.42
CA GLU A 19 22.85 -18.88 31.32
C GLU A 19 22.35 -20.32 31.36
N ARG A 20 22.31 -20.95 30.18
CA ARG A 20 21.74 -22.30 30.03
C ARG A 20 22.61 -23.34 30.75
N CYS A 21 22.04 -23.97 31.77
CA CYS A 21 22.71 -25.01 32.54
C CYS A 21 22.43 -26.40 31.93
N ARG A 22 23.37 -26.94 31.15
CA ARG A 22 23.28 -28.30 30.59
C ARG A 22 24.02 -29.29 31.49
N ARG A 23 23.31 -30.32 31.97
CA ARG A 23 23.89 -31.44 32.71
C ARG A 23 23.75 -32.72 31.89
N PRO A 24 24.86 -33.35 31.50
CA PRO A 24 24.86 -34.71 30.98
C PRO A 24 24.27 -35.65 32.04
N ARG A 25 23.51 -36.67 31.60
CA ARG A 25 22.96 -37.67 32.52
C ARG A 25 24.10 -38.33 33.30
N ALA A 26 23.91 -38.47 34.62
CA ALA A 26 24.84 -39.08 35.59
C ALA A 26 26.13 -38.30 35.97
N THR A 27 26.22 -36.99 35.73
CA THR A 27 27.36 -36.16 36.22
C THR A 27 26.96 -35.20 37.35
N GLU A 28 27.87 -34.97 38.30
CA GLU A 28 27.66 -34.03 39.42
C GLU A 28 27.79 -32.55 38.98
N SER A 29 28.66 -32.27 38.00
CA SER A 29 28.90 -30.93 37.45
C SER A 29 28.17 -30.69 36.12
N CYS A 30 27.68 -29.46 35.89
CA CYS A 30 27.20 -29.08 34.56
C CYS A 30 28.36 -28.85 33.57
N GLU A 31 28.10 -28.99 32.26
CA GLU A 31 29.10 -28.84 31.18
C GLU A 31 29.92 -27.55 31.32
N ARG A 32 29.24 -26.44 31.62
CA ARG A 32 29.89 -25.13 31.77
C ARG A 32 30.81 -25.08 32.98
N CYS A 33 30.39 -25.64 34.12
CA CYS A 33 31.22 -25.65 35.33
C CYS A 33 32.41 -26.59 35.14
N PHE A 34 32.22 -27.74 34.49
CA PHE A 34 33.30 -28.66 34.16
C PHE A 34 34.33 -28.01 33.23
N ARG A 35 33.88 -27.43 32.12
CA ARG A 35 34.76 -26.76 31.13
C ARG A 35 35.56 -25.61 31.71
N LEU A 36 34.99 -24.87 32.67
CA LEU A 36 35.63 -23.70 33.27
C LEU A 36 36.36 -24.00 34.60
N GLY A 37 36.48 -25.29 34.99
CA GLY A 37 37.13 -25.69 36.25
C GLY A 37 36.45 -25.12 37.49
N HIS A 38 35.14 -24.92 37.45
CA HIS A 38 34.37 -24.30 38.53
C HIS A 38 33.61 -25.34 39.35
N VAL A 39 33.58 -25.16 40.67
CA VAL A 39 32.78 -26.00 41.58
C VAL A 39 31.29 -25.77 41.31
N CYS A 40 30.57 -26.83 40.95
CA CYS A 40 29.13 -26.79 40.65
C CYS A 40 28.32 -27.02 41.94
N ARG A 41 27.60 -26.00 42.44
CA ARG A 41 26.74 -26.10 43.63
C ARG A 41 25.26 -25.84 43.29
N ASN A 42 24.36 -26.47 44.04
CA ASN A 42 22.90 -26.32 43.97
C ASN A 42 22.32 -26.02 45.37
N GLN A 43 22.93 -25.12 46.12
CA GLN A 43 22.57 -24.86 47.52
C GLN A 43 21.44 -23.85 47.68
N ARG A 44 20.90 -23.31 46.57
CA ARG A 44 19.85 -22.31 46.68
C ARG A 44 18.58 -22.85 47.35
N PRO A 45 17.97 -22.11 48.28
CA PRO A 45 16.68 -22.48 48.86
C PRO A 45 15.62 -22.70 47.77
N ALA A 46 14.82 -23.76 47.93
CA ALA A 46 13.64 -23.99 47.10
C ALA A 46 12.60 -22.90 47.43
N LYS A 47 12.17 -22.13 46.43
CA LYS A 47 11.04 -21.21 46.64
C LYS A 47 9.78 -22.04 46.90
N LYS A 48 8.97 -21.63 47.88
CA LYS A 48 7.68 -22.28 48.18
C LYS A 48 6.83 -22.34 46.90
N PRO A 49 6.24 -23.50 46.56
CA PRO A 49 5.36 -23.60 45.41
C PRO A 49 4.17 -22.64 45.60
N GLY A 50 3.92 -21.81 44.60
CA GLY A 50 2.76 -20.91 44.57
C GLY A 50 1.43 -21.69 44.58
N ARG A 51 0.36 -21.02 45.01
CA ARG A 51 -1.01 -21.55 45.11
C ARG A 51 -1.45 -22.17 43.78
N ARG A 52 -2.07 -23.36 43.83
CA ARG A 52 -2.61 -24.03 42.63
C ARG A 52 -3.72 -23.19 41.99
N PRO A 53 -3.76 -23.01 40.66
CA PRO A 53 -4.85 -22.32 39.98
C PRO A 53 -6.13 -23.15 40.01
N GLN A 54 -7.25 -22.51 40.32
CA GLN A 54 -8.59 -23.05 40.10
C GLN A 54 -8.82 -23.14 38.58
N LEU A 55 -9.19 -24.32 38.06
CA LEU A 55 -9.65 -24.46 36.68
C LEU A 55 -10.92 -23.62 36.52
N GLN A 56 -10.79 -22.48 35.84
CA GLN A 56 -11.89 -21.81 35.18
C GLN A 56 -11.75 -22.04 33.68
N SER A 57 -12.89 -22.32 33.06
CA SER A 57 -13.11 -22.57 31.63
C SER A 57 -12.47 -21.48 30.74
N PRO A 58 -12.09 -21.82 29.50
CA PRO A 58 -11.16 -21.02 28.71
C PRO A 58 -11.76 -19.66 28.32
N THR A 59 -11.24 -18.62 28.94
CA THR A 59 -11.33 -17.23 28.46
C THR A 59 -10.08 -16.93 27.62
N PRO A 60 -10.21 -16.21 26.49
CA PRO A 60 -9.10 -15.93 25.59
C PRO A 60 -8.09 -14.97 26.23
N ARG A 61 -6.84 -15.17 25.80
CA ARG A 61 -5.59 -14.61 26.33
C ARG A 61 -5.60 -13.09 26.41
N SER A 62 -5.24 -12.57 27.58
CA SER A 62 -4.75 -11.20 27.76
C SER A 62 -3.27 -11.14 27.38
N ASP A 63 -3.01 -10.56 26.21
CA ASP A 63 -1.69 -10.04 25.87
C ASP A 63 -1.39 -8.78 26.69
N SER A 64 -0.09 -8.58 26.91
CA SER A 64 0.51 -7.38 27.46
C SER A 64 -0.06 -6.10 26.85
N SER A 65 -0.33 -5.14 27.72
CA SER A 65 -0.84 -3.79 27.49
C SER A 65 -0.15 -3.04 26.33
N SER A 66 -0.66 -3.23 25.12
CA SER A 66 -1.11 -2.12 24.29
C SER A 66 -2.61 -2.00 24.55
N GLU A 67 -3.12 -0.81 24.84
CA GLU A 67 -4.56 -0.56 25.01
C GLU A 67 -5.28 -0.86 23.69
N THR A 68 -5.69 -2.12 23.50
CA THR A 68 -6.63 -2.50 22.46
C THR A 68 -7.99 -2.02 22.95
N MET A 69 -8.37 -0.79 22.61
CA MET A 69 -9.74 -0.31 22.79
C MET A 69 -10.69 -1.29 22.10
N PRO A 70 -11.63 -1.93 22.82
CA PRO A 70 -12.73 -2.62 22.19
C PRO A 70 -13.50 -1.59 21.36
N LEU A 71 -13.70 -1.85 20.06
CA LEU A 71 -14.67 -1.13 19.25
C LEU A 71 -16.09 -1.51 19.74
N GLU A 72 -16.45 -1.10 20.95
CA GLU A 72 -17.84 -1.11 21.36
C GLU A 72 -18.55 0.00 20.59
N LEU A 73 -19.40 -0.41 19.66
CA LEU A 73 -20.18 0.42 18.74
C LEU A 73 -21.08 1.46 19.45
N ASP A 74 -21.21 1.33 20.77
CA ASP A 74 -22.01 2.17 21.66
C ASP A 74 -21.25 3.41 22.17
N THR A 75 -19.92 3.47 22.02
CA THR A 75 -19.10 4.67 22.35
C THR A 75 -19.04 5.72 21.23
N TRP A 76 -19.75 5.48 20.11
CA TRP A 76 -19.69 6.32 18.90
C TRP A 76 -20.51 7.62 19.01
N SER A 77 -21.23 7.83 20.11
CA SER A 77 -22.04 9.03 20.37
C SER A 77 -21.23 10.28 20.72
N GLU A 78 -19.92 10.15 21.01
CA GLU A 78 -19.07 11.23 21.52
C GLU A 78 -17.91 11.63 20.60
N TRP A 79 -18.09 11.55 19.28
CA TRP A 79 -17.08 12.07 18.35
C TRP A 79 -16.97 13.58 18.48
N GLN A 80 -15.98 14.03 19.25
CA GLN A 80 -15.78 15.44 19.55
C GLN A 80 -15.68 16.25 18.25
N GLY A 81 -16.54 17.28 18.17
CA GLY A 81 -16.57 18.20 17.04
C GLY A 81 -17.44 17.80 15.87
N PHE A 82 -18.00 16.58 15.79
CA PHE A 82 -18.95 16.18 14.74
C PHE A 82 -20.39 16.55 15.10
N SER A 83 -21.20 16.98 14.12
CA SER A 83 -22.66 17.06 14.33
C SER A 83 -23.27 15.65 14.34
N SER A 84 -24.50 15.50 14.86
CA SER A 84 -25.20 14.21 14.87
C SER A 84 -25.31 13.60 13.47
N ASP A 85 -25.60 14.43 12.45
CA ASP A 85 -25.74 13.99 11.07
C ASP A 85 -24.38 13.57 10.47
N GLU A 86 -23.32 14.31 10.79
CA GLU A 86 -21.95 14.00 10.34
C GLU A 86 -21.44 12.70 10.94
N SER A 87 -21.63 12.50 12.25
CA SER A 87 -21.28 11.27 12.95
C SER A 87 -22.05 10.08 12.36
N GLY A 88 -23.34 10.25 12.06
CA GLY A 88 -24.15 9.22 11.40
C GLY A 88 -23.62 8.82 10.02
N LEU A 89 -23.27 9.80 9.19
CA LEU A 89 -22.73 9.56 7.85
C LEU A 89 -21.37 8.86 7.88
N VAL A 90 -20.44 9.35 8.70
CA VAL A 90 -19.11 8.73 8.78
C VAL A 90 -19.21 7.34 9.43
N ARG A 91 -20.12 7.14 10.39
CA ARG A 91 -20.42 5.82 10.93
C ARG A 91 -20.88 4.85 9.84
N GLN A 92 -21.81 5.29 8.99
CA GLN A 92 -22.29 4.48 7.88
C GLN A 92 -21.16 4.13 6.90
N MET A 93 -20.23 5.05 6.64
CA MET A 93 -19.07 4.83 5.76
C MET A 93 -18.13 3.77 6.33
N VAL A 94 -17.76 3.92 7.60
CA VAL A 94 -16.85 3.02 8.31
C VAL A 94 -17.42 1.59 8.43
N LEU A 95 -18.73 1.47 8.56
CA LEU A 95 -19.43 0.18 8.65
C LEU A 95 -19.81 -0.40 7.28
N SER A 96 -19.66 0.36 6.20
CA SER A 96 -19.93 -0.13 4.85
C SER A 96 -18.76 -0.97 4.33
N GLU A 97 -18.98 -2.29 4.25
CA GLU A 97 -18.03 -3.22 3.63
C GLU A 97 -17.76 -2.85 2.16
N ASP A 98 -18.80 -2.44 1.42
CA ASP A 98 -18.67 -2.05 0.01
C ASP A 98 -17.81 -0.79 -0.17
N CYS A 99 -17.94 0.17 0.74
CA CYS A 99 -17.14 1.40 0.70
C CYS A 99 -15.66 1.10 1.00
N LEU A 100 -15.37 0.40 2.10
CA LEU A 100 -13.97 0.08 2.46
C LEU A 100 -13.30 -0.85 1.44
N ALA A 101 -14.01 -1.89 0.99
CA ALA A 101 -13.52 -2.82 -0.04
C ALA A 101 -13.34 -2.15 -1.42
N SER A 102 -13.82 -0.91 -1.60
CA SER A 102 -13.54 -0.17 -2.83
C SER A 102 -12.09 0.33 -2.93
N PHE A 103 -11.36 0.38 -1.81
CA PHE A 103 -10.00 0.92 -1.76
C PHE A 103 -8.94 -0.11 -1.42
N THR A 104 -9.32 -1.26 -0.88
CA THR A 104 -8.39 -2.35 -0.56
C THR A 104 -8.47 -3.47 -1.61
N ILE A 105 -7.53 -4.42 -1.52
CA ILE A 105 -7.51 -5.62 -2.35
C ILE A 105 -8.68 -6.56 -2.05
N GLY A 106 -9.17 -6.57 -0.81
CA GLY A 106 -10.28 -7.42 -0.41
C GLY A 106 -10.66 -7.34 1.06
N PRO A 107 -11.61 -8.20 1.49
CA PRO A 107 -12.26 -8.10 2.79
C PRO A 107 -11.33 -8.35 3.99
N SER A 108 -10.27 -9.15 3.83
CA SER A 108 -9.31 -9.44 4.92
C SER A 108 -8.59 -8.18 5.41
N PHE A 109 -8.61 -7.11 4.61
CA PHE A 109 -8.00 -5.82 4.94
C PHE A 109 -8.99 -4.79 5.50
N ALA A 110 -10.30 -5.06 5.47
CA ALA A 110 -11.35 -4.09 5.84
C ALA A 110 -11.33 -3.76 7.34
N ASP A 111 -11.30 -4.78 8.21
CA ASP A 111 -11.30 -4.59 9.66
C ASP A 111 -10.05 -3.84 10.16
N PRO A 112 -8.81 -4.24 9.77
CA PRO A 112 -7.64 -3.46 10.13
C PRO A 112 -7.69 -2.01 9.63
N GLN A 113 -8.21 -1.75 8.43
CA GLN A 113 -8.38 -0.39 7.91
C GLN A 113 -9.42 0.42 8.70
N ARG A 114 -10.55 -0.21 9.03
CA ARG A 114 -11.61 0.35 9.86
C ARG A 114 -11.06 0.83 11.21
N ARG A 115 -10.24 0.00 11.87
CA ARG A 115 -9.62 0.37 13.16
C ARG A 115 -8.80 1.65 13.07
N VAL A 116 -7.97 1.79 12.04
CA VAL A 116 -7.14 3.00 11.85
C VAL A 116 -8.02 4.24 11.62
N ILE A 117 -9.03 4.13 10.75
CA ILE A 117 -9.96 5.24 10.46
C ILE A 117 -10.70 5.66 11.73
N VAL A 118 -11.27 4.71 12.48
CA VAL A 118 -12.01 4.99 13.71
C VAL A 118 -11.09 5.59 14.78
N SER A 119 -9.91 5.01 14.99
CA SER A 119 -8.93 5.54 15.94
C SER A 119 -8.58 7.00 15.64
N SER A 120 -8.43 7.34 14.36
CA SER A 120 -8.11 8.72 13.92
C SER A 120 -9.28 9.68 14.18
N CYS A 121 -10.53 9.23 14.07
CA CYS A 121 -11.69 10.04 14.43
C CYS A 121 -11.73 10.40 15.93
N PHE A 122 -11.19 9.55 16.80
CA PHE A 122 -11.14 9.82 18.24
C PHE A 122 -9.90 10.62 18.66
N THR A 123 -8.74 10.29 18.09
CA THR A 123 -7.45 10.85 18.51
C THR A 123 -7.09 12.15 17.81
N SER A 124 -7.59 12.36 16.58
CA SER A 124 -7.10 13.41 15.68
C SER A 124 -8.25 14.12 14.95
N ALA A 125 -9.43 14.16 15.57
CA ALA A 125 -10.65 14.77 15.01
C ALA A 125 -10.44 16.16 14.40
N PRO A 126 -9.72 17.11 15.05
CA PRO A 126 -9.52 18.45 14.50
C PRO A 126 -8.82 18.46 13.13
N ILE A 127 -8.03 17.43 12.82
CA ILE A 127 -7.29 17.29 11.57
C ILE A 127 -8.13 16.54 10.54
N VAL A 128 -8.69 15.39 10.91
CA VAL A 128 -9.26 14.44 9.94
C VAL A 128 -10.76 14.63 9.70
N LYS A 129 -11.49 15.29 10.62
CA LYS A 129 -12.97 15.38 10.58
C LYS A 129 -13.50 15.78 9.21
N ASP A 130 -13.05 16.92 8.70
CA ASP A 130 -13.64 17.49 7.48
C ASP A 130 -13.38 16.59 6.27
N SER A 131 -12.23 15.92 6.23
CA SER A 131 -11.92 14.93 5.18
C SER A 131 -12.81 13.68 5.29
N MET A 132 -13.04 13.19 6.50
CA MET A 132 -13.91 12.03 6.75
C MET A 132 -15.35 12.31 6.32
N VAL A 133 -15.90 13.47 6.70
CA VAL A 133 -17.25 13.89 6.32
C VAL A 133 -17.35 14.05 4.80
N ALA A 134 -16.34 14.67 4.15
CA ALA A 134 -16.32 14.81 2.70
C ALA A 134 -16.32 13.45 1.99
N VAL A 135 -15.53 12.49 2.47
CA VAL A 135 -15.54 11.13 1.91
C VAL A 135 -16.90 10.48 2.12
N ALA A 136 -17.41 10.44 3.35
CA ALA A 136 -18.69 9.81 3.66
C ALA A 136 -19.83 10.39 2.81
N ALA A 137 -19.93 11.72 2.73
CA ALA A 137 -20.94 12.39 1.93
C ALA A 137 -20.75 12.17 0.41
N SER A 138 -19.52 12.01 -0.09
CA SER A 138 -19.29 11.74 -1.51
C SER A 138 -19.59 10.30 -1.92
N TRP A 139 -19.36 9.32 -1.05
CA TRP A 139 -19.49 7.89 -1.36
C TRP A 139 -20.84 7.29 -0.95
N LEU A 140 -21.47 7.82 0.08
CA LEU A 140 -22.78 7.37 0.59
C LEU A 140 -23.89 8.40 0.45
N GLY A 141 -23.54 9.69 0.41
CA GLY A 141 -24.51 10.77 0.41
C GLY A 141 -25.29 10.87 -0.90
N ASP A 142 -26.48 11.46 -0.79
CA ASP A 142 -27.29 11.81 -1.95
C ASP A 142 -26.70 13.04 -2.67
N SER A 143 -26.88 13.11 -3.99
CA SER A 143 -26.32 14.17 -4.86
C SER A 143 -26.80 15.58 -4.47
N ARG A 144 -27.79 15.67 -3.58
CA ARG A 144 -28.39 16.91 -3.06
C ARG A 144 -27.45 17.72 -2.14
N HIS A 145 -26.38 17.11 -1.59
CA HIS A 145 -25.47 17.76 -0.64
C HIS A 145 -24.05 17.98 -1.18
N ILE A 146 -23.88 17.99 -2.51
CA ILE A 146 -22.57 18.14 -3.16
C ILE A 146 -21.83 19.41 -2.70
N ALA A 147 -22.52 20.54 -2.55
CA ALA A 147 -21.91 21.79 -2.12
C ALA A 147 -21.27 21.67 -0.72
N THR A 148 -21.98 21.07 0.23
CA THR A 148 -21.45 20.85 1.59
C THR A 148 -20.27 19.88 1.59
N THR A 149 -20.29 18.86 0.73
CA THR A 149 -19.16 17.93 0.54
C THR A 149 -17.91 18.68 0.07
N TYR A 150 -18.04 19.58 -0.92
CA TYR A 150 -16.94 20.40 -1.40
C TYR A 150 -16.43 21.40 -0.35
N CYS A 151 -17.33 22.01 0.43
CA CYS A 151 -16.92 22.88 1.54
C CYS A 151 -16.06 22.13 2.56
N ARG A 152 -16.47 20.92 2.95
CA ARG A 152 -15.71 20.05 3.86
C ARG A 152 -14.36 19.65 3.26
N ALA A 153 -14.33 19.23 2.00
CA ALA A 153 -13.08 18.91 1.31
C ALA A 153 -12.12 20.12 1.23
N SER A 154 -12.64 21.31 0.95
CA SER A 154 -11.85 22.55 0.91
C SER A 154 -11.26 22.92 2.27
N SER A 155 -12.04 22.76 3.34
CA SER A 155 -11.56 22.96 4.71
C SER A 155 -10.43 21.98 5.07
N ALA A 156 -10.60 20.69 4.75
CA ALA A 156 -9.56 19.68 4.93
C ALA A 156 -8.30 19.95 4.08
N MET A 157 -8.45 20.44 2.85
CA MET A 157 -7.32 20.88 2.03
C MET A 157 -6.59 22.09 2.64
N SER A 158 -7.32 23.00 3.28
CA SER A 158 -6.72 24.12 4.02
C SER A 158 -5.85 23.60 5.17
N ILE A 159 -6.37 22.64 5.94
CA ILE A 159 -5.62 21.96 7.02
C ILE A 159 -4.37 21.30 6.46
N LEU A 160 -4.47 20.51 5.38
CA LEU A 160 -3.31 19.87 4.75
C LEU A 160 -2.26 20.90 4.28
N ARG A 161 -2.68 22.11 3.90
CA ARG A 161 -1.75 23.16 3.48
C ARG A 161 -1.03 23.81 4.66
N SER A 162 -1.69 23.95 5.82
CA SER A 162 -1.13 24.60 7.01
C SER A 162 -0.53 23.63 8.03
N LEU A 163 -0.66 22.32 7.85
CA LEU A 163 -0.16 21.32 8.79
C LEU A 163 1.38 21.37 8.93
N GLU A 164 1.86 21.38 10.17
CA GLU A 164 3.28 21.29 10.52
C GLU A 164 3.54 19.93 11.18
N ILE A 165 4.45 19.13 10.62
CA ILE A 165 4.79 17.82 11.17
C ILE A 165 5.93 17.95 12.19
N ARG A 166 5.61 17.73 13.47
CA ARG A 166 6.54 17.89 14.60
C ARG A 166 6.94 16.56 15.23
N ASP A 167 6.11 15.54 15.13
CA ASP A 167 6.41 14.19 15.63
C ASP A 167 5.83 13.08 14.72
N THR A 168 5.89 11.83 15.18
CA THR A 168 5.41 10.65 14.44
C THR A 168 3.89 10.48 14.48
N ASN A 169 3.21 11.07 15.47
CA ASN A 169 1.74 11.10 15.49
C ASN A 169 1.23 12.08 14.42
N ASP A 170 1.87 13.25 14.29
CA ASP A 170 1.54 14.20 13.22
C ASP A 170 1.70 13.58 11.82
N VAL A 171 2.68 12.69 11.65
CA VAL A 171 2.84 11.92 10.40
C VAL A 171 1.64 11.01 10.16
N ALA A 172 1.23 10.22 11.15
CA ALA A 172 0.08 9.34 11.04
C ALA A 172 -1.20 10.12 10.68
N ASP A 173 -1.43 11.24 11.36
CA ASP A 173 -2.57 12.12 11.12
C ASP A 173 -2.54 12.74 9.71
N CYS A 174 -1.36 13.19 9.27
CA CYS A 174 -1.15 13.70 7.92
C CYS A 174 -1.44 12.63 6.85
N LEU A 175 -1.02 11.38 7.08
CA LEU A 175 -1.25 10.26 6.16
C LEU A 175 -2.75 9.93 6.07
N VAL A 176 -3.46 9.90 7.21
CA VAL A 176 -4.92 9.67 7.23
C VAL A 176 -5.65 10.80 6.51
N LEU A 177 -5.34 12.06 6.83
CA LEU A 177 -5.92 13.23 6.16
C LEU A 177 -5.70 13.18 4.65
N GLY A 178 -4.46 12.93 4.21
CA GLY A 178 -4.12 12.83 2.79
C GLY A 178 -4.84 11.69 2.09
N ALA A 179 -4.96 10.52 2.73
CA ALA A 179 -5.66 9.37 2.17
C ALA A 179 -7.18 9.59 2.04
N MET A 180 -7.79 10.27 3.01
CA MET A 180 -9.21 10.63 2.92
C MET A 180 -9.45 11.66 1.82
N LEU A 181 -8.61 12.69 1.71
CA LEU A 181 -8.65 13.65 0.61
C LEU A 181 -8.44 12.97 -0.75
N LEU A 182 -7.51 12.01 -0.83
CA LEU A 182 -7.29 11.20 -2.03
C LEU A 182 -8.53 10.37 -2.40
N THR A 183 -9.17 9.77 -1.39
CA THR A 183 -10.40 8.99 -1.56
C THR A 183 -11.57 9.84 -2.07
N PHE A 184 -11.71 11.06 -1.55
CA PHE A 184 -12.66 12.05 -2.06
C PHE A 184 -12.32 12.44 -3.50
N ALA A 185 -11.04 12.70 -3.80
CA ALA A 185 -10.60 13.06 -5.14
C ALA A 185 -10.93 11.96 -6.15
N PHE A 186 -10.67 10.70 -5.83
CA PHE A 186 -11.06 9.59 -6.71
C PHE A 186 -12.57 9.52 -6.99
N LYS A 187 -13.43 10.06 -6.14
CA LYS A 187 -14.88 10.09 -6.39
C LYS A 187 -15.31 11.25 -7.28
N LEU A 188 -14.93 12.47 -6.92
CA LEU A 188 -15.52 13.70 -7.49
C LEU A 188 -14.52 14.58 -8.24
N ARG A 189 -13.23 14.45 -7.92
CA ARG A 189 -12.15 15.30 -8.47
C ARG A 189 -10.90 14.48 -8.80
N PRO A 190 -10.97 13.51 -9.73
CA PRO A 190 -9.85 12.60 -9.94
C PRO A 190 -8.57 13.35 -10.34
N GLY A 191 -8.71 14.51 -11.02
CA GLY A 191 -7.64 15.47 -11.34
C GLY A 191 -6.74 15.84 -10.16
N ASP A 192 -7.32 15.94 -8.97
CA ASP A 192 -6.65 16.45 -7.77
C ASP A 192 -5.89 15.35 -7.00
N ALA A 193 -6.02 14.08 -7.40
CA ALA A 193 -5.37 12.94 -6.72
C ALA A 193 -3.85 13.06 -6.65
N PHE A 194 -3.20 13.42 -7.76
CA PHE A 194 -1.76 13.61 -7.84
C PHE A 194 -1.23 14.73 -6.92
N PRO A 195 -1.72 15.99 -7.00
CA PRO A 195 -1.23 17.06 -6.14
C PRO A 195 -1.54 16.82 -4.65
N ILE A 196 -2.64 16.13 -4.31
CA ILE A 196 -2.94 15.74 -2.92
C ILE A 196 -1.89 14.74 -2.41
N ALA A 197 -1.61 13.68 -3.17
CA ALA A 197 -0.61 12.68 -2.80
C ALA A 197 0.77 13.33 -2.63
N ARG A 198 1.21 14.11 -3.63
CA ARG A 198 2.49 14.82 -3.58
C ARG A 198 2.59 15.79 -2.39
N ARG A 199 1.55 16.59 -2.12
CA ARG A 199 1.56 17.53 -0.99
C ARG A 199 1.69 16.78 0.33
N THR A 200 0.92 15.71 0.51
CA THR A 200 0.96 14.88 1.73
C THR A 200 2.36 14.30 1.93
N LEU A 201 2.92 13.67 0.89
CA LEU A 201 4.24 13.04 0.95
C LEU A 201 5.37 14.06 1.17
N SER A 202 5.22 15.28 0.66
CA SER A 202 6.19 16.37 0.88
C SER A 202 6.24 16.80 2.35
N LEU A 203 5.09 16.79 3.05
CA LEU A 203 5.04 17.07 4.48
C LEU A 203 5.66 15.95 5.31
N VAL A 204 5.43 14.68 4.91
CA VAL A 204 5.96 13.50 5.59
C VAL A 204 7.48 13.33 5.38
N LYS A 205 8.01 13.78 4.23
CA LYS A 205 9.41 13.59 3.82
C LYS A 205 10.48 13.89 4.89
N PRO A 206 10.42 15.00 5.65
CA PRO A 206 11.45 15.32 6.65
C PRO A 206 11.55 14.31 7.79
N ARG A 207 10.53 13.46 7.99
CA ARG A 207 10.49 12.42 9.04
C ARG A 207 10.45 11.01 8.48
N TYR A 208 10.59 10.86 7.17
CA TYR A 208 10.48 9.56 6.52
C TYR A 208 11.52 8.54 7.01
N ASP A 209 12.72 9.01 7.38
CA ASP A 209 13.78 8.16 7.91
C ASP A 209 13.49 7.60 9.30
N THR A 210 12.77 8.34 10.14
CA THR A 210 12.45 7.91 11.50
C THR A 210 11.29 6.91 11.56
N LEU A 211 10.50 6.83 10.49
CA LEU A 211 9.32 5.97 10.42
C LEU A 211 9.62 4.47 10.41
N GLN A 212 10.83 4.04 10.06
CA GLN A 212 11.15 2.60 10.03
C GLN A 212 11.08 1.92 11.41
N GLN A 213 11.08 2.70 12.49
CA GLN A 213 11.02 2.19 13.87
C GLN A 213 9.61 2.23 14.47
N ASP A 214 8.65 2.84 13.77
CA ASP A 214 7.28 3.00 14.24
C ASP A 214 6.40 1.79 13.87
N ASP A 215 5.24 1.72 14.53
CA ASP A 215 4.20 0.74 14.24
C ASP A 215 3.72 0.85 12.77
N PRO A 216 3.82 -0.22 11.96
CA PRO A 216 3.34 -0.25 10.58
C PRO A 216 1.89 0.20 10.40
N GLU A 217 1.02 -0.06 11.38
CA GLU A 217 -0.40 0.33 11.33
C GLU A 217 -0.58 1.85 11.27
N ARG A 218 0.34 2.63 11.86
CA ARG A 218 0.32 4.10 11.83
C ARG A 218 0.67 4.67 10.47
N GLN A 219 1.27 3.87 9.59
CA GLN A 219 1.76 4.29 8.28
C GLN A 219 1.02 3.61 7.13
N VAL A 220 -0.10 2.93 7.42
CA VAL A 220 -0.74 2.05 6.43
C VAL A 220 -1.16 2.76 5.15
N PHE A 221 -1.47 4.05 5.22
CA PHE A 221 -1.86 4.85 4.06
C PHE A 221 -0.69 5.37 3.22
N LEU A 222 0.55 5.18 3.69
CA LEU A 222 1.73 5.62 2.95
C LEU A 222 1.83 4.96 1.57
N SER A 223 1.58 3.64 1.49
CA SER A 223 1.73 2.89 0.25
C SER A 223 0.73 3.35 -0.83
N CYS A 224 -0.52 3.65 -0.48
CA CYS A 224 -1.51 4.13 -1.45
C CYS A 224 -1.19 5.55 -1.95
N LEU A 225 -0.71 6.42 -1.07
CA LEU A 225 -0.26 7.78 -1.43
C LEU A 225 0.96 7.72 -2.35
N VAL A 226 1.99 6.96 -1.97
CA VAL A 226 3.21 6.79 -2.77
C VAL A 226 2.89 6.15 -4.11
N THR A 227 2.08 5.10 -4.14
CA THR A 227 1.70 4.44 -5.40
C THR A 227 0.94 5.40 -6.32
N THR A 228 0.02 6.19 -5.78
CA THR A 228 -0.72 7.18 -6.57
C THR A 228 0.22 8.22 -7.17
N GLU A 229 1.09 8.84 -6.35
CA GLU A 229 2.06 9.82 -6.85
C GLU A 229 3.00 9.20 -7.88
N LEU A 230 3.51 8.00 -7.61
CA LEU A 230 4.49 7.32 -8.44
C LEU A 230 3.96 7.01 -9.84
N LEU A 231 2.71 6.53 -9.94
CA LEU A 231 2.12 6.21 -11.24
C LEU A 231 1.84 7.48 -12.05
N ASP A 232 1.37 8.55 -11.41
CA ASP A 232 1.24 9.84 -12.09
C ASP A 232 2.62 10.42 -12.48
N CYS A 233 3.67 10.22 -11.68
CA CYS A 233 5.04 10.63 -12.00
C CYS A 233 5.60 9.94 -13.26
N LEU A 234 5.34 8.64 -13.43
CA LEU A 234 5.70 7.91 -14.66
C LEU A 234 5.02 8.53 -15.89
N LEU A 235 3.73 8.85 -15.78
CA LEU A 235 2.99 9.49 -16.86
C LEU A 235 3.48 10.92 -17.11
N GLN A 236 3.82 11.65 -16.05
CA GLN A 236 4.20 13.06 -16.07
C GLN A 236 5.67 13.35 -16.34
N CYS A 237 6.50 12.31 -16.42
CA CYS A 237 7.96 12.41 -16.50
C CYS A 237 8.56 13.22 -15.33
N GLN A 238 8.14 12.88 -14.11
CA GLN A 238 8.61 13.50 -12.87
C GLN A 238 9.15 12.45 -11.91
N VAL A 239 9.92 12.87 -10.92
CA VAL A 239 10.42 12.00 -9.85
C VAL A 239 9.45 12.04 -8.65
N PRO A 240 9.06 10.88 -8.09
CA PRO A 240 8.21 10.83 -6.90
C PRO A 240 8.87 11.49 -5.68
N THR A 241 8.06 11.98 -4.75
CA THR A 241 8.56 12.71 -3.57
C THR A 241 9.40 11.82 -2.66
N LEU A 242 8.97 10.56 -2.51
CA LEU A 242 9.60 9.55 -1.66
C LEU A 242 9.96 8.30 -2.47
N ARG A 243 11.12 7.73 -2.16
CA ARG A 243 11.45 6.35 -2.53
C ARG A 243 10.89 5.41 -1.47
N PHE A 244 9.86 4.65 -1.80
CA PHE A 244 9.18 3.76 -0.86
C PHE A 244 10.15 2.78 -0.19
N ARG A 245 9.91 2.47 1.10
CA ARG A 245 10.65 1.49 1.88
C ARG A 245 9.68 0.41 2.35
N PRO A 246 9.75 -0.79 1.77
CA PRO A 246 8.89 -1.90 2.17
C PRO A 246 9.07 -2.26 3.64
N ILE A 247 7.96 -2.57 4.31
CA ILE A 247 7.96 -3.08 5.67
C ILE A 247 8.55 -4.50 5.64
N SER A 248 9.65 -4.72 6.35
CA SER A 248 10.39 -6.00 6.35
C SER A 248 9.85 -7.01 7.38
N LEU A 249 8.55 -7.02 7.62
CA LEU A 249 7.92 -7.97 8.53
C LEU A 249 7.55 -9.25 7.77
N PRO A 250 7.94 -10.44 8.29
CA PRO A 250 7.56 -11.71 7.69
C PRO A 250 6.04 -11.81 7.48
N GLY A 251 5.66 -12.18 6.26
CA GLY A 251 4.26 -12.41 5.87
C GLY A 251 3.42 -11.15 5.71
N HIS A 252 4.04 -9.96 5.77
CA HIS A 252 3.33 -8.70 5.58
C HIS A 252 2.85 -8.54 4.12
N VAL A 253 1.56 -8.27 3.97
CA VAL A 253 0.93 -7.98 2.68
C VAL A 253 0.26 -6.62 2.78
N ASP A 254 0.59 -5.73 1.84
CA ASP A 254 0.04 -4.38 1.82
C ASP A 254 -1.43 -4.39 1.36
N ARG A 255 -2.25 -3.52 1.96
CA ARG A 255 -3.71 -3.48 1.74
C ARG A 255 -4.10 -2.99 0.35
N PHE A 256 -3.22 -2.27 -0.34
CA PHE A 256 -3.48 -1.54 -1.59
C PHE A 256 -2.70 -2.12 -2.77
N VAL A 257 -1.43 -2.47 -2.55
CA VAL A 257 -0.53 -3.01 -3.59
C VAL A 257 -0.07 -4.45 -3.33
N GLY A 258 -0.54 -5.07 -2.26
CA GLY A 258 -0.37 -6.50 -2.02
C GLY A 258 1.10 -6.89 -1.94
N LEU A 259 1.51 -7.76 -2.86
CA LEU A 259 2.87 -8.27 -2.98
C LEU A 259 3.82 -7.32 -3.74
N CYS A 260 3.33 -6.18 -4.23
CA CYS A 260 4.09 -5.27 -5.09
C CYS A 260 4.84 -4.16 -4.33
N THR A 261 4.86 -4.19 -3.00
CA THR A 261 5.56 -3.19 -2.18
C THR A 261 7.05 -3.08 -2.55
N HIS A 262 7.72 -4.20 -2.76
CA HIS A 262 9.13 -4.27 -3.17
C HIS A 262 9.38 -3.87 -4.63
N LEU A 263 8.32 -3.71 -5.43
CA LEU A 263 8.40 -3.21 -6.80
C LEU A 263 8.37 -1.68 -6.84
N LEU A 264 7.78 -1.02 -5.84
CA LEU A 264 7.69 0.45 -5.77
C LEU A 264 9.07 1.16 -5.83
N PRO A 265 10.14 0.69 -5.15
CA PRO A 265 11.47 1.28 -5.29
C PRO A 265 12.05 1.14 -6.71
N LEU A 266 11.74 0.06 -7.43
CA LEU A 266 12.19 -0.14 -8.81
C LEU A 266 11.41 0.77 -9.78
N LEU A 267 10.12 0.98 -9.53
CA LEU A 267 9.33 1.95 -10.29
C LEU A 267 9.78 3.39 -10.01
N TYR A 268 10.29 3.68 -8.81
CA TYR A 268 10.94 4.96 -8.52
C TYR A 268 12.20 5.16 -9.39
N ASP A 269 13.08 4.15 -9.45
CA ASP A 269 14.26 4.18 -10.35
C ASP A 269 13.83 4.42 -11.79
N LEU A 270 12.73 3.80 -12.22
CA LEU A 270 12.19 4.00 -13.57
C LEU A 270 11.75 5.45 -13.81
N CYS A 271 11.13 6.11 -12.83
CA CYS A 271 10.81 7.54 -12.91
C CYS A 271 12.06 8.42 -13.05
N GLU A 272 13.14 8.13 -12.30
CA GLU A 272 14.40 8.87 -12.37
C GLU A 272 15.03 8.75 -13.77
N ILE A 273 15.08 7.54 -14.32
CA ILE A 273 15.60 7.32 -15.68
C ILE A 273 14.69 7.98 -16.72
N ASN A 274 13.35 7.90 -16.56
CA ASN A 274 12.40 8.52 -17.47
C ASN A 274 12.60 10.04 -17.52
N GLN A 275 12.79 10.69 -16.36
CA GLN A 275 13.12 12.10 -16.29
C GLN A 275 14.50 12.41 -16.89
N ALA A 276 15.52 11.57 -16.64
CA ALA A 276 16.84 11.74 -17.22
C ALA A 276 16.80 11.76 -18.75
N PHE A 277 16.06 10.85 -19.39
CA PHE A 277 15.86 10.86 -20.84
C PHE A 277 15.21 12.14 -21.35
N SER A 278 14.28 12.75 -20.59
CA SER A 278 13.61 13.99 -21.01
C SER A 278 14.51 15.23 -21.01
N HIS A 279 15.64 15.16 -20.31
CA HIS A 279 16.60 16.26 -20.17
C HIS A 279 17.98 15.95 -20.77
N ALA A 280 18.18 14.75 -21.31
CA ALA A 280 19.47 14.29 -21.78
C ALA A 280 19.98 15.08 -23.00
N GLU A 281 21.25 15.48 -22.95
CA GLU A 281 22.00 15.88 -24.13
C GLU A 281 22.52 14.64 -24.87
N HIS A 282 22.93 14.77 -26.15
CA HIS A 282 23.30 13.62 -26.98
C HIS A 282 24.45 12.78 -26.39
N ASP A 283 25.39 13.40 -25.68
CA ASP A 283 26.58 12.75 -25.13
C ASP A 283 26.29 11.92 -23.85
N ASP A 284 25.18 12.19 -23.15
CA ASP A 284 24.79 11.49 -21.91
C ASP A 284 23.98 10.20 -22.15
N MET A 285 23.52 9.99 -23.39
CA MET A 285 22.56 8.94 -23.72
C MET A 285 23.10 7.52 -23.45
N GLU A 286 24.38 7.27 -23.70
CA GLU A 286 24.98 5.95 -23.50
C GLU A 286 24.93 5.52 -22.02
N GLY A 287 25.22 6.45 -21.09
CA GLY A 287 25.15 6.20 -19.65
C GLY A 287 23.72 5.95 -19.16
N ILE A 288 22.75 6.68 -19.72
CA ILE A 288 21.33 6.51 -19.39
C ILE A 288 20.83 5.14 -19.89
N TYR A 289 21.20 4.71 -21.11
CA TYR A 289 20.88 3.37 -21.62
C TYR A 289 21.50 2.27 -20.75
N ALA A 290 22.76 2.39 -20.35
CA ALA A 290 23.39 1.41 -19.45
C ALA A 290 22.66 1.29 -18.09
N THR A 291 22.17 2.42 -17.57
CA THR A 291 21.36 2.46 -16.34
C THR A 291 20.00 1.80 -16.54
N LEU A 292 19.36 2.05 -17.69
CA LEU A 292 18.09 1.41 -18.09
C LEU A 292 18.25 -0.11 -18.21
N ASP A 293 19.33 -0.59 -18.82
CA ASP A 293 19.64 -2.03 -18.95
C ASP A 293 19.86 -2.70 -17.59
N HIS A 294 20.45 -1.98 -16.64
CA HIS A 294 20.61 -2.48 -15.28
C HIS A 294 19.27 -2.57 -14.55
N LEU A 295 18.40 -1.57 -14.72
CA LEU A 295 17.07 -1.58 -14.13
C LEU A 295 16.18 -2.68 -14.74
N GLU A 296 16.22 -2.87 -16.06
CA GLU A 296 15.49 -3.94 -16.74
C GLU A 296 15.86 -5.33 -16.18
N ARG A 297 17.15 -5.57 -15.93
CA ARG A 297 17.62 -6.81 -15.27
C ARG A 297 17.07 -6.95 -13.86
N LYS A 298 17.04 -5.88 -13.05
CA LYS A 298 16.40 -5.92 -11.72
C LYS A 298 14.92 -6.27 -11.80
N PHE A 299 14.19 -5.74 -12.77
CA PHE A 299 12.79 -6.13 -13.00
C PHE A 299 12.67 -7.59 -13.43
N ALA A 300 13.57 -8.10 -14.28
CA ALA A 300 13.59 -9.50 -14.70
C ALA A 300 13.81 -10.44 -13.51
N ASP A 301 14.81 -10.13 -12.67
CA ASP A 301 15.23 -10.92 -11.51
C ASP A 301 14.25 -10.84 -10.33
N TRP A 302 13.46 -9.76 -10.25
CA TRP A 302 12.51 -9.58 -9.15
C TRP A 302 11.48 -10.71 -9.11
N GLN A 303 11.15 -11.19 -7.92
CA GLN A 303 10.03 -12.10 -7.67
C GLN A 303 9.34 -11.70 -6.37
N SER A 304 8.03 -11.89 -6.29
CA SER A 304 7.30 -11.70 -5.04
C SER A 304 7.58 -12.89 -4.11
N GLU A 305 8.03 -12.61 -2.89
CA GLU A 305 8.15 -13.63 -1.85
C GLU A 305 6.75 -14.03 -1.35
N MET A 306 6.44 -15.32 -1.39
CA MET A 306 5.22 -15.88 -0.82
C MET A 306 5.59 -16.77 0.35
N GLU A 307 5.19 -16.37 1.56
CA GLU A 307 5.48 -17.15 2.76
C GLU A 307 4.57 -18.37 2.93
N PRO A 308 5.03 -19.37 3.70
CA PRO A 308 4.20 -20.50 4.09
C PRO A 308 2.90 -20.03 4.77
N GLY A 309 1.75 -20.42 4.24
CA GLY A 309 0.43 -20.02 4.76
C GLY A 309 -0.20 -18.80 4.06
N PHE A 310 0.47 -18.19 3.08
CA PHE A 310 -0.13 -17.13 2.25
C PHE A 310 -1.47 -17.55 1.64
N LEU A 311 -1.51 -18.74 1.02
CA LEU A 311 -2.71 -19.27 0.36
C LEU A 311 -3.88 -19.56 1.32
N THR A 312 -3.60 -19.69 2.62
CA THR A 312 -4.63 -19.93 3.65
C THR A 312 -5.04 -18.67 4.40
N SER A 313 -4.28 -17.58 4.26
CA SER A 313 -4.50 -16.32 4.99
C SER A 313 -5.43 -15.35 4.24
N PHE A 314 -5.62 -15.58 2.94
CA PHE A 314 -6.41 -14.71 2.06
C PHE A 314 -7.42 -15.51 1.27
N THR A 315 -8.49 -14.84 0.85
CA THR A 315 -9.49 -15.41 -0.06
C THR A 315 -8.90 -15.67 -1.45
N GLY A 316 -9.49 -16.60 -2.20
CA GLY A 316 -9.08 -16.85 -3.59
C GLY A 316 -9.16 -15.60 -4.49
N GLY A 317 -10.14 -14.71 -4.22
CA GLY A 317 -10.26 -13.44 -4.93
C GLY A 317 -9.12 -12.48 -4.62
N GLU A 318 -8.74 -12.33 -3.35
CA GLU A 318 -7.59 -11.50 -2.94
C GLU A 318 -6.29 -12.00 -3.56
N ILE A 319 -6.07 -13.32 -3.56
CA ILE A 319 -4.90 -13.94 -4.19
C ILE A 319 -4.90 -13.64 -5.69
N ALA A 320 -6.03 -13.78 -6.38
CA ALA A 320 -6.15 -13.46 -7.80
C ALA A 320 -5.82 -11.97 -8.08
N HIS A 321 -6.34 -11.05 -7.26
CA HIS A 321 -6.02 -9.62 -7.39
C HIS A 321 -4.54 -9.32 -7.14
N MET A 322 -3.92 -9.91 -6.12
CA MET A 322 -2.49 -9.70 -5.82
C MET A 322 -1.59 -10.23 -6.94
N LEU A 323 -1.85 -11.44 -7.44
CA LEU A 323 -1.08 -12.02 -8.54
C LEU A 323 -1.28 -11.23 -9.84
N CYS A 324 -2.49 -10.74 -10.09
CA CYS A 324 -2.76 -9.84 -11.20
C CYS A 324 -1.95 -8.55 -11.09
N GLN A 325 -1.93 -7.89 -9.93
CA GLN A 325 -1.09 -6.70 -9.71
C GLN A 325 0.39 -6.98 -9.99
N VAL A 326 0.92 -8.10 -9.50
CA VAL A 326 2.32 -8.52 -9.74
C VAL A 326 2.62 -8.63 -11.24
N GLN A 327 1.77 -9.34 -12.00
CA GLN A 327 1.96 -9.49 -13.44
C GLN A 327 1.81 -8.17 -14.17
N VAL A 328 0.76 -7.41 -13.87
CA VAL A 328 0.43 -6.16 -14.56
C VAL A 328 1.49 -5.09 -14.32
N PHE A 329 1.99 -4.91 -13.10
CA PHE A 329 3.06 -3.93 -12.84
C PHE A 329 4.38 -4.32 -13.51
N ARG A 330 4.75 -5.61 -13.52
CA ARG A 330 5.95 -6.08 -14.24
C ARG A 330 5.85 -5.78 -15.73
N GLN A 331 4.74 -6.17 -16.36
CA GLN A 331 4.52 -5.94 -17.79
C GLN A 331 4.44 -4.45 -18.13
N MET A 332 3.83 -3.64 -17.26
CA MET A 332 3.81 -2.18 -17.40
C MET A 332 5.22 -1.61 -17.39
N ALA A 333 6.08 -2.04 -16.46
CA ALA A 333 7.46 -1.59 -16.37
C ALA A 333 8.26 -1.95 -17.63
N PHE A 334 8.19 -3.21 -18.10
CA PHE A 334 8.86 -3.61 -19.34
C PHE A 334 8.34 -2.85 -20.57
N LEU A 335 7.03 -2.59 -20.63
CA LEU A 335 6.44 -1.83 -21.72
C LEU A 335 6.96 -0.37 -21.73
N ILE A 336 7.03 0.27 -20.56
CA ILE A 336 7.59 1.61 -20.41
C ILE A 336 9.07 1.62 -20.82
N ILE A 337 9.88 0.68 -20.30
CA ILE A 337 11.30 0.53 -20.66
C ILE A 337 11.47 0.38 -22.18
N HIS A 338 10.65 -0.47 -22.81
CA HIS A 338 10.64 -0.65 -24.26
C HIS A 338 10.32 0.67 -24.99
N ARG A 339 9.35 1.44 -24.49
CA ARG A 339 8.96 2.75 -25.07
C ARG A 339 9.89 3.91 -24.73
N MET A 340 10.87 3.70 -23.86
CA MET A 340 12.01 4.60 -23.68
C MET A 340 13.10 4.32 -24.72
N ARG A 341 13.23 3.07 -25.18
CA ARG A 341 14.17 2.68 -26.24
C ARG A 341 13.63 2.92 -27.65
N TYR A 342 12.36 2.61 -27.86
CA TYR A 342 11.72 2.63 -29.17
C TYR A 342 10.49 3.53 -29.15
N PRO A 343 10.41 4.56 -30.01
CA PRO A 343 9.23 5.40 -30.07
C PRO A 343 8.02 4.59 -30.56
N PHE A 344 6.82 5.11 -30.32
CA PHE A 344 5.60 4.48 -30.82
C PHE A 344 5.63 4.35 -32.34
N ASN A 345 5.08 3.25 -32.87
CA ASN A 345 5.13 2.83 -34.28
C ASN A 345 6.49 2.27 -34.73
N VAL A 346 7.47 2.19 -33.83
CA VAL A 346 8.76 1.52 -34.06
C VAL A 346 8.86 0.32 -33.11
N ASN A 347 9.23 -0.83 -33.66
CA ASN A 347 9.38 -2.08 -32.91
C ASN A 347 8.14 -2.43 -32.04
N ASP A 348 6.94 -2.35 -32.63
CA ASP A 348 5.67 -2.47 -31.91
C ASP A 348 5.33 -3.92 -31.50
N GLY A 349 5.95 -4.93 -32.10
CA GLY A 349 5.65 -6.34 -31.83
C GLY A 349 5.74 -6.71 -30.34
N PRO A 350 6.90 -6.52 -29.68
CA PRO A 350 7.05 -6.76 -28.24
C PRO A 350 6.07 -5.95 -27.39
N ALA A 351 5.85 -4.67 -27.74
CA ALA A 351 4.93 -3.79 -27.02
C ALA A 351 3.49 -4.29 -27.06
N GLN A 352 3.03 -4.79 -28.21
CA GLN A 352 1.70 -5.39 -28.36
C GLN A 352 1.53 -6.65 -27.50
N VAL A 353 2.56 -7.49 -27.40
CA VAL A 353 2.52 -8.69 -26.54
C VAL A 353 2.40 -8.30 -25.06
N MET A 354 3.19 -7.32 -24.60
CA MET A 354 3.11 -6.83 -23.21
C MET A 354 1.75 -6.17 -22.91
N SER A 355 1.26 -5.33 -23.83
CA SER A 355 -0.07 -4.72 -23.73
C SER A 355 -1.18 -5.76 -23.62
N ARG A 356 -1.19 -6.76 -24.52
CA ARG A 356 -2.19 -7.83 -24.49
C ARG A 356 -2.11 -8.63 -23.19
N THR A 357 -0.89 -8.92 -22.72
CA THR A 357 -0.70 -9.60 -21.42
C THR A 357 -1.32 -8.81 -20.28
N ILE A 358 -1.14 -7.49 -20.22
CA ILE A 358 -1.76 -6.63 -19.20
C ILE A 358 -3.29 -6.72 -19.28
N LEU A 359 -3.85 -6.47 -20.47
CA LEU A 359 -5.29 -6.40 -20.68
C LEU A 359 -5.99 -7.75 -20.41
N ASP A 360 -5.39 -8.86 -20.85
CA ASP A 360 -5.92 -10.21 -20.65
C ASP A 360 -5.87 -10.61 -19.16
N ASN A 361 -4.82 -10.26 -18.41
CA ASN A 361 -4.75 -10.50 -16.96
C ASN A 361 -5.83 -9.72 -16.19
N LEU A 362 -6.06 -8.45 -16.56
CA LEU A 362 -7.12 -7.63 -15.97
C LEU A 362 -8.50 -8.24 -16.27
N GLN A 363 -8.75 -8.63 -17.52
CA GLN A 363 -10.02 -9.23 -17.93
C GLN A 363 -10.27 -10.57 -17.23
N LEU A 364 -9.27 -11.45 -17.18
CA LEU A 364 -9.38 -12.75 -16.53
C LEU A 364 -9.70 -12.59 -15.04
N THR A 365 -8.98 -11.70 -14.36
CA THR A 365 -9.17 -11.46 -12.93
C THR A 365 -10.56 -10.90 -12.66
N GLN A 366 -11.01 -9.91 -13.44
CA GLN A 366 -12.35 -9.35 -13.31
C GLN A 366 -13.45 -10.39 -13.59
N ALA A 367 -13.26 -11.27 -14.58
CA ALA A 367 -14.20 -12.34 -14.86
C ALA A 367 -14.32 -13.35 -13.70
N MET A 368 -13.21 -13.64 -13.02
CA MET A 368 -13.19 -14.55 -11.87
C MET A 368 -13.72 -13.93 -10.58
N THR A 369 -13.36 -12.69 -10.29
CA THR A 369 -13.66 -12.06 -8.99
C THR A 369 -14.87 -11.14 -9.02
N GLN A 370 -15.36 -10.80 -10.22
CA GLN A 370 -16.41 -9.80 -10.46
C GLN A 370 -16.07 -8.41 -9.91
N LYS A 371 -14.78 -8.14 -9.64
CA LYS A 371 -14.29 -6.88 -9.10
C LYS A 371 -13.17 -6.31 -9.97
N ALA A 372 -13.12 -4.98 -10.06
CA ALA A 372 -12.03 -4.27 -10.71
C ALA A 372 -10.72 -4.45 -9.92
N VAL A 373 -9.59 -4.49 -10.64
CA VAL A 373 -8.27 -4.54 -9.99
C VAL A 373 -7.87 -3.11 -9.60
N ARG A 374 -7.42 -2.93 -8.35
CA ARG A 374 -7.06 -1.61 -7.79
C ARG A 374 -5.60 -1.27 -8.07
N CYS A 375 -5.26 0.02 -8.00
CA CYS A 375 -3.90 0.54 -8.20
C CYS A 375 -3.24 0.26 -9.58
N VAL A 376 -3.99 -0.18 -10.58
CA VAL A 376 -3.46 -0.56 -11.92
C VAL A 376 -3.94 0.36 -13.06
N GLY A 377 -4.44 1.55 -12.72
CA GLY A 377 -5.00 2.50 -13.70
C GLY A 377 -3.99 2.89 -14.79
N LEU A 378 -2.75 3.20 -14.41
CA LEU A 378 -1.69 3.50 -15.38
C LEU A 378 -1.39 2.33 -16.30
N ALA A 379 -1.31 1.11 -15.76
CA ALA A 379 -1.02 -0.08 -16.54
C ALA A 379 -2.08 -0.30 -17.63
N PHE A 380 -3.36 -0.08 -17.31
CA PHE A 380 -4.44 -0.09 -18.30
C PHE A 380 -4.28 1.02 -19.35
N VAL A 381 -3.92 2.24 -18.95
CA VAL A 381 -3.70 3.37 -19.87
C VAL A 381 -2.57 3.06 -20.85
N VAL A 382 -1.39 2.63 -20.37
CA VAL A 382 -0.25 2.34 -21.25
C VAL A 382 -0.51 1.14 -22.14
N ALA A 383 -1.20 0.10 -21.64
CA ALA A 383 -1.57 -1.04 -22.46
C ALA A 383 -2.58 -0.65 -23.55
N CYS A 384 -3.61 0.13 -23.21
CA CYS A 384 -4.55 0.65 -24.20
C CYS A 384 -3.87 1.55 -25.23
N PHE A 385 -2.84 2.29 -24.85
CA PHE A 385 -2.12 3.16 -25.78
C PHE A 385 -1.46 2.37 -26.93
N GLU A 386 -1.07 1.12 -26.66
CA GLU A 386 -0.50 0.23 -27.67
C GLU A 386 -1.49 -0.28 -28.71
N LEU A 387 -2.80 -0.19 -28.44
CA LEU A 387 -3.83 -0.71 -29.32
C LEU A 387 -3.89 0.05 -30.65
N GLN A 388 -3.72 -0.72 -31.73
CA GLN A 388 -3.81 -0.25 -33.10
C GLN A 388 -5.18 -0.56 -33.71
N GLY A 389 -5.69 0.37 -34.52
CA GLY A 389 -6.92 0.20 -35.27
C GLY A 389 -8.21 0.40 -34.46
N PRO A 390 -9.31 0.80 -35.13
CA PRO A 390 -10.56 1.15 -34.46
C PRO A 390 -11.20 -0.03 -33.72
N ALA A 391 -11.18 -1.24 -34.30
CA ALA A 391 -11.82 -2.42 -33.71
C ALA A 391 -11.26 -2.79 -32.32
N ALA A 392 -9.93 -2.75 -32.14
CA ALA A 392 -9.31 -3.07 -30.85
C ALA A 392 -9.61 -1.97 -29.80
N ARG A 393 -9.58 -0.71 -30.23
CA ARG A 393 -9.88 0.45 -29.37
C ARG A 393 -11.33 0.45 -28.89
N GLU A 394 -12.28 0.19 -29.80
CA GLU A 394 -13.71 0.05 -29.49
C GLU A 394 -14.00 -1.15 -28.58
N HIS A 395 -13.22 -2.23 -28.70
CA HIS A 395 -13.36 -3.40 -27.84
C HIS A 395 -12.88 -3.16 -26.40
N TRP A 396 -11.75 -2.47 -26.22
CA TRP A 396 -11.10 -2.35 -24.91
C TRP A 396 -11.47 -1.09 -24.13
N LEU A 397 -11.73 0.04 -24.79
CA LEU A 397 -12.03 1.29 -24.09
C LEU A 397 -13.26 1.16 -23.16
N PRO A 398 -14.41 0.58 -23.56
CA PRO A 398 -15.57 0.48 -22.69
C PRO A 398 -15.32 -0.39 -21.45
N LYS A 399 -14.36 -1.33 -21.53
CA LYS A 399 -13.97 -2.20 -20.41
C LYS A 399 -13.21 -1.44 -19.31
N CYS A 400 -12.80 -0.18 -19.55
CA CYS A 400 -12.36 0.71 -18.47
C CYS A 400 -13.41 0.76 -17.34
N ASN A 401 -14.69 0.55 -17.67
CA ASN A 401 -15.78 0.56 -16.70
C ASN A 401 -15.80 -0.60 -15.71
N THR A 402 -15.19 -1.73 -16.04
CA THR A 402 -15.22 -2.94 -15.21
C THR A 402 -13.84 -3.36 -14.72
N LEU A 403 -12.79 -3.05 -15.47
CA LEU A 403 -11.45 -3.55 -15.20
C LEU A 403 -10.67 -2.70 -14.18
N VAL A 404 -10.86 -1.37 -14.20
CA VAL A 404 -10.04 -0.42 -13.44
C VAL A 404 -10.85 0.75 -12.88
N GLY A 405 -10.19 1.57 -12.07
CA GLY A 405 -10.74 2.80 -11.51
C GLY A 405 -11.44 2.59 -10.18
N TYR A 406 -11.94 3.70 -9.61
CA TYR A 406 -12.59 3.73 -8.29
C TYR A 406 -14.04 4.23 -8.40
N SER A 407 -14.30 5.20 -9.28
CA SER A 407 -15.59 5.84 -9.47
C SER A 407 -15.90 6.01 -10.96
N VAL A 408 -17.10 6.47 -11.30
CA VAL A 408 -17.45 6.86 -12.68
C VAL A 408 -16.52 7.96 -13.20
N ASP A 409 -16.27 9.00 -12.42
CA ASP A 409 -15.47 10.14 -12.87
C ASP A 409 -13.99 9.78 -12.99
N HIS A 410 -13.47 8.91 -12.11
CA HIS A 410 -12.11 8.40 -12.25
C HIS A 410 -11.96 7.59 -13.54
N ARG A 411 -12.92 6.72 -13.86
CA ARG A 411 -12.92 5.94 -15.11
C ARG A 411 -12.98 6.84 -16.34
N LYS A 412 -13.86 7.85 -16.36
CA LYS A 412 -13.91 8.85 -17.43
C LYS A 412 -12.58 9.57 -17.61
N ARG A 413 -11.88 9.91 -16.51
CA ARG A 413 -10.53 10.50 -16.59
C ARG A 413 -9.55 9.56 -17.29
N LEU A 414 -9.52 8.28 -16.94
CA LEU A 414 -8.65 7.29 -17.59
C LEU A 414 -8.99 7.14 -19.08
N GLU A 415 -10.28 7.04 -19.44
CA GLU A 415 -10.73 6.98 -20.84
C GLU A 415 -10.29 8.22 -21.63
N ASN A 416 -10.40 9.41 -21.03
CA ASN A 416 -9.98 10.65 -21.68
C ASN A 416 -8.48 10.68 -21.92
N ILE A 417 -7.66 10.23 -20.96
CA ILE A 417 -6.21 10.11 -21.14
C ILE A 417 -5.90 9.17 -22.31
N VAL A 418 -6.53 7.99 -22.36
CA VAL A 418 -6.33 7.02 -23.46
C VAL A 418 -6.71 7.64 -24.81
N LYS A 419 -7.87 8.30 -24.91
CA LYS A 419 -8.31 8.98 -26.14
C LYS A 419 -7.34 10.07 -26.59
N SER A 420 -6.83 10.89 -25.66
CA SER A 420 -5.84 11.93 -25.96
C SER A 420 -4.54 11.32 -26.50
N LEU A 421 -4.06 10.23 -25.89
CA LEU A 421 -2.86 9.52 -26.35
C LEU A 421 -3.06 8.93 -27.76
N TRP A 422 -4.20 8.30 -28.04
CA TRP A 422 -4.52 7.82 -29.38
C TRP A 422 -4.56 8.93 -30.42
N ALA A 423 -5.21 10.05 -30.11
CA ALA A 423 -5.26 11.20 -31.01
C ALA A 423 -3.86 11.76 -31.32
N ALA A 424 -2.97 11.80 -30.32
CA ALA A 424 -1.59 12.22 -30.51
C ALA A 424 -0.77 11.25 -31.37
N ARG A 425 -0.93 9.94 -31.14
CA ARG A 425 -0.26 8.90 -31.95
C ARG A 425 -0.74 8.88 -33.40
N ASP A 426 -2.04 9.02 -33.62
CA ASP A 426 -2.62 9.07 -34.96
C ASP A 426 -2.21 10.35 -35.72
N GLY A 427 -1.80 11.40 -35.00
CA GLY A 427 -1.22 12.62 -35.56
C GLY A 427 0.19 12.47 -36.13
N GLY A 428 0.81 11.29 -36.04
CA GLY A 428 2.09 10.98 -36.69
C GLY A 428 3.34 11.49 -35.94
N GLY A 429 3.20 11.93 -34.69
CA GLY A 429 4.33 12.38 -33.87
C GLY A 429 5.26 11.23 -33.45
N CYS A 430 6.56 11.51 -33.35
CA CYS A 430 7.52 10.61 -32.72
C CYS A 430 7.35 10.71 -31.19
N ILE A 431 6.60 9.78 -30.61
CA ILE A 431 6.30 9.77 -29.17
C ILE A 431 7.19 8.74 -28.50
N TYR A 432 7.83 9.13 -27.40
CA TYR A 432 8.53 8.24 -26.47
C TYR A 432 7.79 8.23 -25.12
N SER A 433 8.07 7.24 -24.27
CA SER A 433 7.48 7.17 -22.93
C SER A 433 7.79 8.40 -22.06
N PHE A 434 8.97 9.02 -22.22
CA PHE A 434 9.36 10.22 -21.46
C PHE A 434 8.74 11.52 -21.98
N ASN A 435 7.97 11.47 -23.08
CA ASN A 435 7.31 12.63 -23.71
C ASN A 435 5.77 12.51 -23.74
N LEU A 436 5.19 11.59 -22.97
CA LEU A 436 3.73 11.32 -22.99
C LEU A 436 2.89 12.53 -22.60
N THR A 437 3.36 13.39 -21.71
CA THR A 437 2.64 14.61 -21.29
C THR A 437 2.43 15.60 -22.41
N GLN A 438 3.36 15.70 -23.35
CA GLN A 438 3.23 16.58 -24.51
C GLN A 438 2.09 16.14 -25.44
N ALA A 439 1.74 14.84 -25.40
CA ALA A 439 0.64 14.24 -26.13
C ALA A 439 -0.72 14.36 -25.40
N ILE A 440 -0.72 14.54 -24.08
CA ILE A 440 -1.95 14.68 -23.30
C ILE A 440 -2.39 16.14 -23.29
N ARG A 441 -3.36 16.49 -24.14
CA ARG A 441 -3.98 17.83 -24.08
C ARG A 441 -4.67 18.01 -22.72
N PRO A 442 -4.51 19.16 -22.04
CA PRO A 442 -5.31 19.45 -20.85
C PRO A 442 -6.78 19.40 -21.23
N THR A 443 -7.52 18.49 -20.61
CA THR A 443 -8.98 18.48 -20.68
C THR A 443 -9.47 19.73 -19.95
N SER A 444 -10.07 20.65 -20.69
CA SER A 444 -10.77 21.85 -20.20
C SER A 444 -11.78 21.53 -19.11
#